data_AF-A0A7W4I3I2-F1
#
_entry.id   AF-A0A7W4I3I2-F1
#
_cell.length_a   1.000
_cell.length_b   1.000
_cell.length_c   1.000
_cell.angle_alpha   90.00
_cell.angle_beta   90.00
_cell.angle_gamma   90.00
#
_symmetry.space_group_name_H-M   'P 1'
#
loop_
_entity.id
_entity.type
_entity.pdbx_description
1 polymer ?
#
loop_
_entity_poly.entity_id
_entity_poly.type
_entity_poly.pdbx_seq_one_letter_code
_entity_poly.pdbx_strand_id
1 'polypeptide(L)'
;MELLSVIRRWHYRDHVPIREIERRTRLSRNTIRKYLRAETVEPQFKVAGRPSRLDPFAEKLATWLALETSKSRKQRRTGRRLHVDLVALGYDGSYGRVAAFIRNWKAEQQRARQTTGRGVFV
;
A
#
# COMPACT_ATOMS: atom_id res chain seq x y z
N MET A 1 -19.70 14.97 -1.97
CA MET A 1 -20.82 14.00 -1.91
C MET A 1 -20.30 12.67 -2.39
N GLU A 2 -20.34 11.65 -1.54
CA GLU A 2 -19.90 10.30 -1.91
C GLU A 2 -20.85 9.68 -2.94
N LEU A 3 -20.32 9.18 -4.05
CA LEU A 3 -21.06 8.60 -5.18
C LEU A 3 -22.11 7.55 -4.75
N LEU A 4 -21.78 6.77 -3.72
CA LEU A 4 -22.66 5.76 -3.12
C LEU A 4 -23.90 6.35 -2.46
N SER A 5 -23.77 7.50 -1.79
CA SER A 5 -24.90 8.19 -1.16
C SER A 5 -25.95 8.63 -2.19
N VAL A 6 -25.50 9.09 -3.36
CA VAL A 6 -26.37 9.53 -4.46
C VAL A 6 -27.10 8.35 -5.08
N ILE A 7 -26.40 7.25 -5.35
CA ILE A 7 -26.98 6.01 -5.91
C ILE A 7 -28.03 5.43 -4.97
N ARG A 8 -27.74 5.37 -3.67
CA ARG A 8 -28.70 4.85 -2.66
C ARG A 8 -29.93 5.75 -2.55
N ARG A 9 -29.76 7.07 -2.50
CA ARG A 9 -30.89 8.01 -2.46
C ARG A 9 -31.78 7.84 -3.69
N TRP A 10 -31.19 7.83 -4.88
CA TRP A 10 -31.94 7.67 -6.14
C TRP A 10 -32.71 6.35 -6.18
N HIS A 11 -32.13 5.25 -5.69
CA HIS A 11 -32.80 3.96 -5.73
C HIS A 11 -33.86 3.77 -4.63
N TYR A 12 -33.55 4.12 -3.37
CA TYR A 12 -34.42 3.82 -2.22
C TYR A 12 -35.44 4.92 -1.91
N ARG A 13 -35.10 6.19 -2.16
CA ARG A 13 -35.97 7.34 -1.86
C ARG A 13 -36.71 7.82 -3.09
N ASP A 14 -35.98 8.00 -4.19
CA ASP A 14 -36.54 8.60 -5.40
C ASP A 14 -37.06 7.52 -6.38
N HIS A 15 -36.94 6.23 -6.02
CA HIS A 15 -37.39 5.06 -6.78
C HIS A 15 -36.96 5.06 -8.27
N VAL A 16 -35.82 5.67 -8.57
CA VAL A 16 -35.27 5.76 -9.93
C VAL A 16 -34.81 4.36 -10.39
N PRO A 17 -35.21 3.91 -11.59
CA PRO A 17 -34.82 2.59 -12.06
C PRO A 17 -33.29 2.51 -12.28
N ILE A 18 -32.71 1.33 -12.00
CA ILE A 18 -31.25 1.11 -12.11
C ILE A 18 -30.69 1.49 -13.49
N ARG A 19 -31.46 1.30 -14.56
CA ARG A 19 -31.08 1.70 -15.93
C ARG A 19 -30.89 3.20 -16.08
N GLU A 20 -31.68 3.99 -15.37
CA GLU A 20 -31.59 5.44 -15.38
C GLU A 20 -30.42 5.93 -14.51
N ILE A 21 -30.18 5.25 -13.39
CA ILE A 21 -28.97 5.49 -12.57
C ILE A 21 -27.70 5.19 -13.37
N GLU A 22 -27.67 4.12 -14.17
CA GLU A 22 -26.56 3.81 -15.08
C GLU A 22 -26.30 4.94 -16.08
N ARG A 23 -27.34 5.46 -16.74
CA ARG A 23 -27.18 6.57 -17.71
C ARG A 23 -26.59 7.82 -17.05
N ARG A 24 -27.03 8.13 -15.83
CA ARG A 24 -26.60 9.33 -15.09
C ARG A 24 -25.20 9.18 -14.48
N THR A 25 -24.85 8.00 -13.98
CA THR A 25 -23.56 7.75 -13.30
C THR A 25 -22.47 7.17 -14.21
N ARG A 26 -22.83 6.69 -15.40
CA ARG A 26 -21.98 5.91 -16.32
C ARG A 26 -21.35 4.66 -15.69
N LEU A 27 -21.92 4.17 -14.59
CA LEU A 27 -21.51 2.93 -13.96
C LEU A 27 -22.30 1.75 -14.51
N SER A 28 -21.64 0.60 -14.67
CA SER A 28 -22.32 -0.61 -15.09
C SER A 28 -23.45 -0.98 -14.11
N ARG A 29 -24.53 -1.57 -14.64
CA ARG A 29 -25.63 -2.11 -13.81
C ARG A 29 -25.13 -3.07 -12.72
N ASN A 30 -24.07 -3.82 -13.00
CA ASN A 30 -23.46 -4.75 -12.05
C ASN A 30 -22.79 -4.02 -10.89
N THR A 31 -22.09 -2.91 -11.17
CA THR A 31 -21.50 -2.04 -10.16
C THR A 31 -22.58 -1.39 -9.30
N ILE A 32 -23.65 -0.88 -9.91
CA ILE A 32 -24.77 -0.28 -9.18
C ILE A 32 -25.45 -1.30 -8.27
N ARG A 33 -25.75 -2.51 -8.76
CA ARG A 33 -26.29 -3.59 -7.91
C ARG A 33 -25.34 -3.98 -6.79
N LYS A 34 -24.03 -4.08 -7.06
CA LYS A 34 -23.01 -4.36 -6.03
C LYS A 34 -23.04 -3.29 -4.94
N TYR A 35 -23.16 -2.02 -5.32
CA TYR A 35 -23.20 -0.88 -4.41
C TYR A 35 -24.50 -0.76 -3.61
N LEU A 36 -25.63 -1.18 -4.18
CA LEU A 36 -26.90 -1.26 -3.46
C LEU A 36 -26.93 -2.44 -2.48
N ARG A 37 -26.27 -3.55 -2.79
CA ARG A 37 -26.16 -4.72 -1.90
C ARG A 37 -25.14 -4.53 -0.78
N ALA A 38 -24.05 -3.82 -1.05
CA ALA A 38 -23.02 -3.59 -0.06
C ALA A 38 -23.49 -2.49 0.92
N GLU A 39 -23.57 -2.81 2.21
CA GLU A 39 -23.88 -1.82 3.26
C GLU A 39 -22.72 -0.84 3.50
N THR A 40 -21.51 -1.16 3.01
CA THR A 40 -20.30 -0.35 3.15
C THR A 40 -20.37 0.96 2.38
N VAL A 41 -19.98 2.06 3.04
CA VAL A 41 -19.97 3.43 2.51
C VAL A 41 -18.84 3.67 1.51
N GLU A 42 -17.81 2.80 1.47
CA GLU A 42 -16.68 2.91 0.56
C GLU A 42 -16.33 1.55 -0.06
N PRO A 43 -16.07 1.49 -1.38
CA PRO A 43 -15.61 0.26 -2.02
C PRO A 43 -14.15 -0.01 -1.62
N GLN A 44 -13.94 -0.94 -0.68
CA GLN A 44 -12.59 -1.39 -0.33
C GLN A 44 -12.05 -2.33 -1.41
N PHE A 45 -11.06 -1.87 -2.16
CA PHE A 45 -10.27 -2.73 -3.05
C PHE A 45 -9.31 -3.55 -2.19
N LYS A 46 -9.70 -4.80 -1.88
CA LYS A 46 -8.79 -5.76 -1.26
C LYS A 46 -7.76 -6.20 -2.29
N VAL A 47 -6.61 -5.55 -2.31
CA VAL A 47 -5.42 -6.11 -2.96
C VAL A 47 -4.98 -7.27 -2.08
N ALA A 48 -5.16 -8.51 -2.55
CA ALA A 48 -4.64 -9.67 -1.83
C ALA A 48 -3.13 -9.49 -1.66
N GLY A 49 -2.65 -9.49 -0.41
CA GLY A 49 -1.22 -9.48 -0.12
C GLY A 49 -0.62 -10.76 -0.67
N ARG A 50 0.03 -10.67 -1.84
CA ARG A 50 0.76 -11.81 -2.40
C ARG A 50 2.07 -11.95 -1.64
N PRO A 51 2.34 -13.09 -0.98
CA PRO A 51 3.61 -13.30 -0.32
C PRO A 51 4.72 -13.17 -1.36
N SER A 52 5.66 -12.28 -1.09
CA SER A 52 6.80 -12.04 -1.95
C SER A 52 7.96 -12.91 -1.54
N ARG A 53 8.79 -13.34 -2.50
CA ARG A 53 10.00 -14.14 -2.22
C ARG A 53 10.99 -13.44 -1.26
N LEU A 54 10.85 -12.13 -1.08
CA LEU A 54 11.67 -11.35 -0.16
C LEU A 54 11.14 -11.40 1.28
N ASP A 55 9.89 -11.81 1.50
CA ASP A 55 9.23 -11.75 2.80
C ASP A 55 9.97 -12.58 3.87
N PRO A 56 10.48 -13.79 3.58
CA PRO A 56 11.29 -14.55 4.56
C PRO A 56 12.59 -13.85 4.97
N PHE A 57 13.09 -12.94 4.12
CA PHE A 57 14.34 -12.20 4.35
C PHE A 57 14.10 -10.75 4.77
N ALA A 58 12.84 -10.31 4.86
CA ALA A 58 12.47 -8.92 5.07
C ALA A 58 12.97 -8.39 6.42
N GLU A 59 12.79 -9.16 7.49
CA GLU A 59 13.27 -8.79 8.83
C GLU A 59 14.79 -8.66 8.86
N LYS A 60 15.50 -9.65 8.32
CA LYS A 60 16.97 -9.64 8.25
C LYS A 60 17.50 -8.45 7.45
N LEU A 61 16.88 -8.16 6.31
CA LEU A 61 17.21 -7.02 5.48
C LEU A 61 16.95 -5.69 6.21
N ALA A 62 15.86 -5.59 6.96
CA ALA A 62 15.55 -4.42 7.78
C ALA A 62 16.60 -4.22 8.90
N THR A 63 17.00 -5.29 9.60
CA THR A 63 18.08 -5.24 10.61
C THR A 63 19.39 -4.77 9.99
N TRP A 64 19.77 -5.32 8.84
CA TRP A 64 20.97 -4.87 8.13
C TRP A 64 20.88 -3.40 7.74
N LEU A 65 19.76 -2.94 7.22
CA LEU A 65 19.56 -1.53 6.86
C LEU A 65 19.66 -0.61 8.08
N ALA A 66 19.11 -1.00 9.23
CA ALA A 66 19.24 -0.25 10.48
C ALA A 66 20.71 -0.13 10.91
N LEU A 67 21.47 -1.23 10.90
CA LEU A 67 22.90 -1.23 11.20
C LEU A 67 23.69 -0.35 10.22
N GLU A 68 23.35 -0.42 8.93
CA GLU A 68 23.98 0.39 7.90
C GLU A 68 23.67 1.89 8.03
N THR A 69 22.51 2.27 8.59
CA THR A 69 22.20 3.69 8.84
C THR A 69 23.05 4.33 9.92
N SER A 70 23.48 3.57 10.93
CA SER A 70 24.35 4.05 12.01
C SER A 70 25.80 4.24 11.57
N LYS A 71 26.22 3.56 10.49
CA LYS A 71 27.59 3.67 9.96
C LYS A 71 27.80 4.94 9.15
N SER A 72 29.05 5.42 9.15
CA SER A 72 29.52 6.49 8.27
C SER A 72 29.34 6.13 6.80
N ARG A 73 29.15 7.14 5.93
CA ARG A 73 28.94 6.92 4.49
C ARG A 73 30.01 6.03 3.84
N LYS A 74 31.28 6.17 4.25
CA LYS A 74 32.40 5.40 3.69
C LYS A 74 32.37 3.91 4.05
N GLN A 75 31.76 3.57 5.20
CA GLN A 75 31.70 2.20 5.72
C GLN A 75 30.36 1.49 5.43
N ARG A 76 29.38 2.24 4.90
CA ARG A 76 28.04 1.75 4.64
C ARG A 76 28.02 0.80 3.44
N ARG A 77 27.49 -0.41 3.62
CA ARG A 77 27.25 -1.36 2.53
C ARG A 77 26.23 -0.79 1.54
N THR A 78 26.49 -0.99 0.24
CA THR A 78 25.56 -0.62 -0.82
C THR A 78 24.41 -1.62 -0.92
N GLY A 79 23.27 -1.20 -1.47
CA GLY A 79 22.13 -2.11 -1.70
C GLY A 79 22.49 -3.33 -2.56
N ARG A 80 23.42 -3.17 -3.51
CA ARG A 80 23.95 -4.30 -4.30
C ARG A 80 24.70 -5.30 -3.43
N ARG A 81 25.51 -4.82 -2.47
CA ARG A 81 26.23 -5.72 -1.55
C ARG A 81 25.25 -6.48 -0.64
N LEU A 82 24.24 -5.80 -0.12
CA LEU A 82 23.19 -6.45 0.67
C LEU A 82 22.43 -7.49 -0.13
N HIS A 83 22.21 -7.28 -1.43
CA HIS A 83 21.60 -8.28 -2.30
C HIS A 83 22.50 -9.51 -2.49
N VAL A 84 23.81 -9.33 -2.70
CA VAL A 84 24.76 -10.47 -2.76
C VAL A 84 24.74 -11.26 -1.45
N ASP A 85 24.75 -10.55 -0.31
CA ASP A 85 24.68 -11.17 1.01
C ASP A 85 23.35 -11.94 1.20
N LEU A 86 22.24 -11.46 0.62
CA LEU A 86 20.95 -12.18 0.60
C LEU A 86 20.98 -13.41 -0.31
N VAL A 87 21.57 -13.31 -1.50
CA VAL A 87 21.70 -14.45 -2.43
C VAL A 87 22.51 -15.57 -1.79
N ALA A 88 23.58 -15.24 -1.06
CA ALA A 88 24.36 -16.21 -0.29
C ALA A 88 23.55 -16.93 0.81
N LEU A 89 22.44 -16.34 1.26
CA LEU A 89 21.52 -16.93 2.24
C LEU A 89 20.37 -17.72 1.59
N GLY A 90 20.38 -17.89 0.26
CA GLY A 90 19.35 -18.63 -0.47
C GLY A 90 18.24 -17.75 -1.06
N TYR A 91 18.43 -16.43 -1.16
CA TYR A 91 17.49 -15.57 -1.88
C TYR A 91 17.64 -15.73 -3.41
N ASP A 92 16.59 -16.21 -4.08
CA ASP A 92 16.59 -16.40 -5.55
C ASP A 92 16.07 -15.17 -6.34
N GLY A 93 15.59 -14.15 -5.63
CA GLY A 93 14.84 -13.07 -6.26
C GLY A 93 15.74 -11.99 -6.87
N SER A 94 15.13 -11.09 -7.64
CA SER A 94 15.88 -10.04 -8.34
C SER A 94 16.32 -8.90 -7.40
N TYR A 95 17.47 -8.29 -7.72
CA TYR A 95 17.93 -7.05 -7.09
C TYR A 95 16.84 -5.96 -7.09
N GLY A 96 15.99 -5.90 -8.12
CA GLY A 96 14.92 -4.92 -8.22
C GLY A 96 13.93 -4.98 -7.05
N ARG A 97 13.63 -6.19 -6.55
CA ARG A 97 12.75 -6.39 -5.40
C ARG A 97 13.42 -5.89 -4.11
N VAL A 98 14.71 -6.19 -3.92
CA VAL A 98 15.52 -5.70 -2.80
C VAL A 98 15.61 -4.17 -2.84
N ALA A 99 15.86 -3.57 -4.01
CA ALA A 99 15.93 -2.13 -4.18
C ALA A 99 14.58 -1.45 -3.88
N ALA A 100 13.46 -2.04 -4.29
CA ALA A 100 12.13 -1.56 -3.93
C ALA A 100 11.91 -1.58 -2.41
N PHE A 101 12.27 -2.68 -1.75
CA PHE A 101 12.20 -2.78 -0.29
C PHE A 101 13.05 -1.70 0.40
N ILE A 102 14.30 -1.51 -0.02
CA ILE A 102 15.20 -0.49 0.56
C ILE A 102 14.60 0.92 0.40
N ARG A 103 13.98 1.24 -0.75
CA ARG A 103 13.32 2.53 -0.97
C ARG A 103 12.14 2.73 -0.03
N ASN A 104 11.26 1.72 0.09
CA ASN A 104 10.10 1.78 0.99
C ASN A 104 10.54 1.94 2.45
N TRP A 105 11.51 1.14 2.89
CA TRP A 105 12.06 1.22 4.24
C TRP A 105 12.63 2.60 4.55
N LYS A 106 13.38 3.22 3.63
CA LYS A 106 13.88 4.59 3.80
C LYS A 106 12.77 5.63 3.90
N ALA A 107 11.71 5.48 3.09
CA ALA A 107 10.57 6.38 3.13
C ALA A 107 9.81 6.27 4.45
N GLU A 108 9.62 5.06 4.98
CA GLU A 108 9.03 4.83 6.31
C GLU A 108 9.87 5.46 7.42
N GLN A 109 11.19 5.30 7.38
CA GLN A 109 12.10 5.94 8.35
C GLN A 109 12.02 7.47 8.29
N GLN A 110 11.92 8.04 7.08
CA GLN A 110 11.76 9.48 6.92
C GLN A 110 10.43 9.97 7.48
N ARG A 111 9.33 9.25 7.22
CA ARG A 111 8.01 9.54 7.79
C ARG A 111 8.03 9.46 9.31
N ALA A 112 8.60 8.41 9.88
CA ALA A 112 8.74 8.25 11.33
C ALA A 112 9.47 9.43 11.97
N ARG A 113 10.60 9.86 11.39
CA ARG A 113 11.33 11.05 11.86
C ARG A 113 10.51 12.34 11.79
N GLN A 114 9.70 12.51 10.75
CA GLN A 114 8.82 13.67 10.60
C GLN A 114 7.66 13.68 11.61
N THR A 115 7.19 12.50 12.02
CA THR A 115 6.13 12.37 13.04
C THR A 115 6.67 12.59 14.45
N THR A 116 7.88 12.10 14.76
CA THR A 116 8.49 12.28 16.09
C THR A 116 8.92 13.73 16.39
N GLY A 117 9.12 14.56 15.36
CA GLY A 117 9.55 15.96 15.50
C GLY A 117 8.43 17.00 15.71
N ARG A 118 7.15 16.62 15.64
CA ARG A 118 6.04 17.51 16.02
C ARG A 118 5.83 17.41 17.53
N GLY A 119 6.76 18.03 18.27
CA GLY A 119 6.52 18.36 19.67
C GLY A 119 5.20 19.09 19.78
N VAL A 120 4.36 18.65 20.72
CA VAL A 120 3.25 19.46 21.21
C VAL A 120 3.89 20.71 21.80
N PHE A 121 3.78 21.84 21.09
CA PHE A 121 4.08 23.14 21.69
C PHE A 121 2.94 23.43 22.65
N VAL A 122 3.23 23.39 23.96
CA VAL A 122 2.38 23.93 25.04
C VAL A 122 2.89 25.31 25.37
#